data_AF-A0AAC9NEF6-F1
#
_entry.id   AF-A0AAC9NEF6-F1
#
_cell.length_a   1.000
_cell.length_b   1.000
_cell.length_c   1.000
_cell.angle_alpha   90.00
_cell.angle_beta   90.00
_cell.angle_gamma   90.00
#
_symmetry.space_group_name_H-M   'P 1'
#
loop_
_entity.id
_entity.type
_entity.pdbx_description
1 polymer ?
#
loop_
_entity_poly.entity_id
_entity_poly.type
_entity_poly.pdbx_seq_one_letter_code
_entity_poly.pdbx_strand_id
1 'polypeptide(L)'
;MFAYCMKRAGMLIPVLIGMTLVVFSIIRFIPGNPAQVILGQRATKEAVEQLTIQLGLDQPWYVQYGHYILGLLKGDLGTSIRTGAAIAQEMKPYLFATLELTFFAMLLAIMVGVNAGIISAWFKHSFFDYVAMFIALIGVSMPIFWLGLMGQWLFSIELGILPTTGRENVRNPVDSITYIHTLDTLLQGRFDQFIDSIKHLILPSTALATIPAAIIARITRASMLEVLHSDFIRTAKAKGVRSFFIIYQHGLKNALIPILTIIGLQTGLLLGGAILTETIFAWPGIGRYIYDAISYRDYPVIQTGILVVALIFVLINFIVDILYAVIDPRIKY
;
A
#
# COMPACT_ATOMS: atom_id res chain seq x y z
N MET A 1 -0.76 19.55 -19.90
CA MET A 1 -0.81 19.06 -18.50
C MET A 1 -2.24 18.99 -17.95
N PHE A 2 -3.01 20.09 -17.92
CA PHE A 2 -4.40 20.07 -17.43
C PHE A 2 -5.32 19.10 -18.21
N ALA A 3 -5.32 19.17 -19.55
CA ALA A 3 -6.10 18.25 -20.39
C ALA A 3 -5.72 16.78 -20.19
N TYR A 4 -4.44 16.48 -19.95
CA TYR A 4 -3.97 15.12 -19.62
C TYR A 4 -4.52 14.65 -18.28
N CYS A 5 -4.43 15.48 -17.24
CA CYS A 5 -4.98 15.17 -15.92
C CYS A 5 -6.49 14.93 -15.99
N MET A 6 -7.23 15.74 -16.77
CA MET A 6 -8.67 15.56 -16.97
C MET A 6 -9.00 14.27 -17.72
N LYS A 7 -8.26 13.95 -18.79
CA LYS A 7 -8.44 12.69 -19.52
C LYS A 7 -8.21 11.48 -18.61
N ARG A 8 -7.14 11.51 -17.81
CA ARG A 8 -6.82 10.46 -16.83
C ARG A 8 -7.86 10.36 -15.73
N ALA A 9 -8.30 11.49 -15.17
CA ALA A 9 -9.36 11.54 -14.18
C ALA A 9 -10.68 10.96 -14.73
N GLY A 10 -11.01 11.25 -15.99
CA GLY A 10 -12.17 10.65 -16.67
C GLY A 10 -12.07 9.13 -16.82
N MET A 11 -10.86 8.60 -17.09
CA MET A 11 -10.62 7.15 -17.12
C MET A 11 -10.76 6.48 -15.75
N LEU A 12 -10.70 7.22 -14.64
CA LEU A 12 -10.94 6.67 -13.32
C LEU A 12 -12.41 6.34 -13.10
N ILE A 13 -13.34 7.08 -13.73
CA ILE A 13 -14.78 6.92 -13.47
C ILE A 13 -15.26 5.49 -13.78
N PRO A 14 -14.98 4.89 -14.96
CA PRO A 14 -15.34 3.50 -15.21
C PRO A 14 -14.70 2.51 -14.24
N VAL A 15 -13.45 2.76 -13.82
CA VAL A 15 -12.72 1.91 -12.87
C VAL A 15 -13.37 1.96 -11.50
N LEU A 16 -13.72 3.16 -11.01
CA LEU A 16 -14.40 3.36 -9.74
C LEU A 16 -15.78 2.70 -9.74
N ILE A 17 -16.56 2.88 -10.81
CA ILE A 17 -17.87 2.24 -10.96
C ILE A 17 -17.75 0.71 -10.98
N GLY A 18 -16.77 0.18 -11.73
CA GLY A 18 -16.52 -1.25 -11.79
C GLY A 18 -16.14 -1.82 -10.43
N MET A 19 -15.25 -1.14 -9.70
CA MET A 19 -14.85 -1.51 -8.36
C MET A 19 -16.01 -1.48 -7.37
N THR A 20 -16.81 -0.40 -7.33
CA THR A 20 -17.96 -0.31 -6.42
C THR A 20 -18.99 -1.38 -6.72
N LEU A 21 -19.21 -1.70 -7.99
CA LEU A 21 -20.12 -2.76 -8.41
C LEU A 21 -19.61 -4.14 -7.96
N VAL A 22 -18.33 -4.43 -8.15
CA VAL A 22 -17.69 -5.69 -7.70
C VAL A 22 -17.81 -5.83 -6.19
N VAL A 23 -17.39 -4.80 -5.44
CA VAL A 23 -17.43 -4.80 -3.96
C VAL A 23 -18.86 -4.97 -3.44
N PHE A 24 -19.81 -4.25 -4.02
CA PHE A 24 -21.23 -4.36 -3.69
C PHE A 24 -21.81 -5.75 -4.00
N SER A 25 -21.36 -6.37 -5.09
CA SER A 25 -21.87 -7.69 -5.52
C SER A 25 -21.31 -8.82 -4.67
N ILE A 26 -20.03 -8.75 -4.27
CA ILE A 26 -19.37 -9.78 -3.46
C ILE A 26 -20.19 -10.08 -2.20
N ILE A 27 -20.68 -9.06 -1.50
CA ILE A 27 -21.42 -9.25 -0.24
C ILE A 27 -22.80 -9.85 -0.47
N ARG A 28 -23.45 -9.56 -1.60
CA ARG A 28 -24.75 -10.17 -1.95
C ARG A 28 -24.63 -11.63 -2.33
N PHE A 29 -23.48 -12.04 -2.86
CA PHE A 29 -23.21 -13.44 -3.15
C PHE A 29 -22.87 -14.26 -1.89
N ILE A 30 -22.61 -13.60 -0.76
CA ILE A 30 -22.42 -14.31 0.51
C ILE A 30 -23.79 -14.83 0.97
N PRO A 31 -23.94 -16.17 1.16
CA PRO A 31 -25.21 -16.75 1.56
C PRO A 31 -25.63 -16.31 2.96
N GLY A 32 -26.87 -15.84 3.10
CA GLY A 32 -27.48 -15.41 4.36
C GLY A 32 -28.25 -14.10 4.24
N ASN A 33 -29.23 -13.86 5.10
CA ASN A 33 -29.89 -12.55 5.19
C ASN A 33 -29.02 -11.60 6.05
N PRO A 34 -28.52 -10.47 5.52
CA PRO A 34 -27.74 -9.51 6.31
C PRO A 34 -28.44 -9.04 7.59
N ALA A 35 -29.77 -8.85 7.57
CA ALA A 35 -30.55 -8.48 8.74
C ALA A 35 -30.52 -9.60 9.81
N GLN A 36 -30.55 -10.87 9.41
CA GLN A 36 -30.41 -12.00 10.31
C GLN A 36 -29.01 -12.07 10.91
N VAL A 37 -27.97 -11.72 10.14
CA VAL A 37 -26.59 -11.71 10.64
C VAL A 37 -26.42 -10.62 11.70
N ILE A 38 -26.98 -9.43 11.46
CA ILE A 38 -26.93 -8.29 12.39
C ILE A 38 -27.66 -8.61 13.70
N LEU A 39 -28.87 -9.16 13.63
CA LEU A 39 -29.68 -9.46 14.83
C LEU A 39 -29.29 -10.78 15.51
N GLY A 40 -28.44 -11.58 14.86
CA GLY A 40 -28.00 -12.88 15.35
C GLY A 40 -29.01 -14.02 15.14
N GLN A 41 -28.56 -15.25 15.36
CA GLN A 41 -29.34 -16.48 15.11
C GLN A 41 -30.61 -16.62 15.96
N ARG A 42 -30.71 -15.87 17.07
CA ARG A 42 -31.86 -15.91 18.00
C ARG A 42 -32.92 -14.84 17.72
N ALA A 43 -32.72 -14.01 16.70
CA ALA A 43 -33.65 -12.95 16.35
C ALA A 43 -35.03 -13.52 15.95
N THR A 44 -36.10 -12.84 16.36
CA THR A 44 -37.45 -13.19 15.91
C THR A 44 -37.60 -12.87 14.42
N LYS A 45 -38.49 -13.59 13.74
CA LYS A 45 -38.71 -13.39 12.30
C LYS A 45 -39.18 -11.97 12.00
N GLU A 46 -40.00 -11.41 12.89
CA GLU A 46 -40.54 -10.07 12.80
C GLU A 46 -39.44 -9.01 12.92
N ALA A 47 -38.47 -9.18 13.82
CA ALA A 47 -37.34 -8.27 13.96
C ALA A 47 -36.45 -8.28 12.71
N VAL A 48 -36.24 -9.47 12.13
CA VAL A 48 -35.45 -9.64 10.90
C VAL A 48 -36.15 -8.99 9.71
N GLU A 49 -37.46 -9.15 9.58
CA GLU A 49 -38.24 -8.52 8.51
C GLU A 49 -38.24 -6.99 8.63
N GLN A 50 -38.45 -6.46 9.85
CA GLN A 50 -38.37 -5.03 10.10
C GLN A 50 -37.01 -4.44 9.75
N LEU A 51 -35.92 -5.09 10.16
CA LEU A 51 -34.57 -4.63 9.83
C LEU A 51 -34.26 -4.80 8.33
N THR A 52 -34.80 -5.83 7.68
CA THR A 52 -34.67 -6.03 6.22
C THR A 52 -35.26 -4.83 5.47
N ILE A 53 -36.44 -4.37 5.86
CA ILE A 53 -37.10 -3.20 5.28
C ILE A 53 -36.33 -1.90 5.60
N GLN A 54 -35.87 -1.74 6.85
CA GLN A 54 -35.10 -0.55 7.26
C GLN A 54 -33.78 -0.40 6.49
N LEU A 55 -33.10 -1.51 6.19
CA LEU A 55 -31.87 -1.54 5.40
C LEU A 55 -32.14 -1.50 3.88
N GLY A 56 -33.40 -1.46 3.44
CA GLY A 56 -33.80 -1.48 2.03
C GLY A 56 -33.42 -2.78 1.32
N LEU A 57 -33.21 -3.88 2.05
CA LEU A 57 -32.79 -5.16 1.51
C LEU A 57 -33.90 -5.85 0.69
N ASP A 58 -35.16 -5.44 0.89
CA ASP A 58 -36.36 -5.84 0.15
C ASP A 58 -36.41 -5.24 -1.27
N GLN A 59 -35.67 -4.16 -1.51
CA GLN A 59 -35.68 -3.46 -2.79
C GLN A 59 -34.88 -4.19 -3.87
N PRO A 60 -35.12 -3.94 -5.16
CA PRO A 60 -34.28 -4.47 -6.23
C PRO A 60 -32.81 -4.04 -6.08
N TRP A 61 -31.87 -4.90 -6.48
CA TRP A 61 -30.43 -4.68 -6.26
C TRP A 61 -29.89 -3.36 -6.83
N TYR A 62 -30.47 -2.87 -7.94
CA TYR A 62 -30.06 -1.62 -8.58
C TYR A 62 -30.46 -0.38 -7.76
N VAL A 63 -31.59 -0.44 -7.05
CA VAL A 63 -32.02 0.65 -6.14
C VAL A 63 -31.10 0.70 -4.94
N GLN A 64 -30.82 -0.47 -4.34
CA GLN A 64 -29.86 -0.60 -3.24
C GLN A 64 -28.45 -0.12 -3.65
N TYR A 65 -28.03 -0.39 -4.89
CA TYR A 65 -26.76 0.11 -5.41
C TYR A 65 -26.77 1.63 -5.55
N GLY A 66 -27.87 2.22 -6.03
CA GLY A 66 -28.05 3.66 -6.08
C GLY A 66 -27.94 4.32 -4.70
N HIS A 67 -28.59 3.76 -3.68
CA HIS A 67 -28.47 4.22 -2.29
C HIS A 67 -27.04 4.12 -1.77
N TYR A 68 -26.37 2.99 -2.02
CA TYR A 68 -24.98 2.77 -1.62
C TYR A 68 -24.04 3.82 -2.24
N ILE A 69 -24.14 4.06 -3.55
CA ILE A 69 -23.33 5.08 -4.23
C ILE A 69 -23.64 6.47 -3.70
N LEU A 70 -24.92 6.81 -3.48
CA LEU A 70 -25.29 8.10 -2.92
C LEU A 70 -24.73 8.31 -1.50
N GLY A 71 -24.72 7.26 -0.67
CA GLY A 71 -24.09 7.26 0.65
C GLY A 71 -22.59 7.53 0.56
N LEU A 72 -21.88 6.78 -0.29
CA LEU A 72 -20.44 6.96 -0.52
C LEU A 72 -20.10 8.39 -0.98
N LEU A 73 -20.90 8.95 -1.90
CA LEU A 73 -20.71 10.33 -2.39
C LEU A 73 -20.93 11.39 -1.29
N LYS A 74 -21.71 11.06 -0.25
CA LYS A 74 -21.89 11.91 0.94
C LYS A 74 -20.83 11.65 2.02
N GLY A 75 -19.90 10.74 1.79
CA GLY A 75 -18.89 10.33 2.78
C GLY A 75 -19.41 9.36 3.84
N ASP A 76 -20.59 8.77 3.64
CA ASP A 76 -21.11 7.72 4.51
C ASP A 76 -20.49 6.37 4.13
N LEU A 77 -19.68 5.86 5.04
CA LEU A 77 -19.01 4.56 4.90
C LEU A 77 -19.76 3.43 5.60
N GLY A 78 -20.93 3.73 6.16
CA GLY A 78 -21.75 2.80 6.94
C GLY A 78 -21.29 2.67 8.40
N THR A 79 -21.95 1.75 9.09
CA THR A 79 -21.72 1.42 10.50
C THR A 79 -21.26 -0.02 10.65
N SER A 80 -20.32 -0.26 11.56
CA SER A 80 -19.89 -1.62 11.91
C SER A 80 -21.04 -2.37 12.56
N ILE A 81 -21.26 -3.62 12.14
CA ILE A 81 -22.23 -4.51 12.78
C ILE A 81 -21.74 -4.91 14.18
N ARG A 82 -20.42 -5.04 14.34
CA ARG A 82 -19.80 -5.52 15.57
C ARG A 82 -19.81 -4.46 16.68
N THR A 83 -19.48 -3.22 16.35
CA THR A 83 -19.32 -2.15 17.36
C THR A 83 -20.48 -1.15 17.37
N GLY A 84 -21.26 -1.09 16.30
CA GLY A 84 -22.30 -0.07 16.10
C GLY A 84 -21.75 1.32 15.78
N ALA A 85 -20.43 1.50 15.69
CA ALA A 85 -19.81 2.78 15.42
C ALA A 85 -19.70 3.06 13.90
N ALA A 86 -19.53 4.34 13.55
CA ALA A 86 -19.30 4.75 12.17
C ALA A 86 -17.93 4.25 11.66
N ILE A 87 -17.92 3.53 10.54
CA ILE A 87 -16.72 2.89 10.01
C ILE A 87 -15.63 3.92 9.67
N ALA A 88 -16.02 5.12 9.23
CA ALA A 88 -15.08 6.20 8.95
C ALA A 88 -14.23 6.62 10.17
N GLN A 89 -14.81 6.58 11.38
CA GLN A 89 -14.11 6.93 12.61
C GLN A 89 -13.20 5.80 13.08
N GLU A 90 -13.70 4.56 13.02
CA GLU A 90 -12.92 3.39 13.40
C GLU A 90 -11.74 3.14 12.48
N MET A 91 -11.94 3.24 11.17
CA MET A 91 -10.95 2.88 10.16
C MET A 91 -9.82 3.89 10.04
N LYS A 92 -10.05 5.16 10.40
CA LYS A 92 -9.08 6.23 10.17
C LYS A 92 -7.70 5.96 10.82
N PRO A 93 -7.59 5.60 12.11
CA PRO A 93 -6.30 5.24 12.71
C PRO A 93 -5.59 4.08 11.99
N TYR A 94 -6.35 3.02 11.65
CA TYR A 94 -5.81 1.85 10.95
C TYR A 94 -5.29 2.19 9.54
N LEU A 95 -6.02 3.05 8.83
CA LEU A 95 -5.64 3.50 7.51
C LEU A 95 -4.31 4.26 7.54
N PHE A 96 -4.17 5.24 8.43
CA PHE A 96 -2.93 6.02 8.53
C PHE A 96 -1.74 5.19 9.02
N ALA A 97 -1.98 4.19 9.87
CA ALA A 97 -0.94 3.24 10.28
C ALA A 97 -0.42 2.43 9.07
N THR A 98 -1.30 1.91 8.21
CA THR A 98 -0.87 1.19 7.00
C THR A 98 -0.16 2.13 6.03
N LEU A 99 -0.66 3.35 5.84
CA LEU A 99 0.01 4.34 4.97
C LEU A 99 1.42 4.68 5.45
N GLU A 100 1.63 4.85 6.75
CA GLU A 100 2.97 5.06 7.34
C GLU A 100 3.88 3.87 7.06
N LEU A 101 3.42 2.64 7.35
CA LEU A 101 4.18 1.43 7.11
C LEU A 101 4.56 1.26 5.63
N THR A 102 3.58 1.42 4.73
CA THR A 102 3.78 1.34 3.28
C THR A 102 4.76 2.41 2.79
N PHE A 103 4.68 3.63 3.32
CA PHE A 103 5.61 4.71 2.96
C PHE A 103 7.06 4.34 3.30
N PHE A 104 7.34 3.92 4.54
CA PHE A 104 8.70 3.53 4.94
C PHE A 104 9.19 2.27 4.20
N ALA A 105 8.32 1.28 3.98
CA ALA A 105 8.67 0.10 3.20
C ALA A 105 9.02 0.45 1.75
N MET A 106 8.23 1.30 1.09
CA MET A 106 8.51 1.75 -0.27
C MET A 106 9.76 2.62 -0.35
N LEU A 107 9.99 3.49 0.64
CA LEU A 107 11.20 4.30 0.72
C LEU A 107 12.45 3.39 0.75
N LEU A 108 12.46 2.39 1.64
CA LEU A 108 13.54 1.40 1.71
C LEU A 108 13.66 0.61 0.39
N ALA A 109 12.55 0.16 -0.17
CA ALA A 109 12.53 -0.61 -1.41
C ALA A 109 13.09 0.18 -2.61
N ILE A 110 12.76 1.46 -2.72
CA ILE A 110 13.27 2.34 -3.77
C ILE A 110 14.77 2.59 -3.54
N MET A 111 15.17 2.95 -2.31
CA MET A 111 16.57 3.25 -2.01
C MET A 111 17.46 2.04 -2.28
N VAL A 112 17.08 0.85 -1.82
CA VAL A 112 17.86 -0.37 -2.02
C VAL A 112 17.72 -0.87 -3.46
N GLY A 113 16.50 -0.99 -3.95
CA GLY A 113 16.20 -1.59 -5.25
C GLY A 113 16.77 -0.81 -6.41
N VAL A 114 16.54 0.52 -6.47
CA VAL A 114 17.05 1.36 -7.57
C VAL A 114 18.57 1.34 -7.59
N ASN A 115 19.24 1.51 -6.44
CA ASN A 115 20.70 1.50 -6.39
C ASN A 115 21.28 0.12 -6.74
N ALA A 116 20.72 -0.97 -6.23
CA ALA A 116 21.15 -2.32 -6.58
C ALA A 116 21.00 -2.57 -8.10
N GLY A 117 19.89 -2.14 -8.70
CA GLY A 117 19.68 -2.25 -10.14
C GLY A 117 20.64 -1.41 -10.98
N ILE A 118 20.93 -0.17 -10.56
CA ILE A 118 21.91 0.71 -11.21
C ILE A 118 23.31 0.11 -11.14
N ILE A 119 23.76 -0.33 -9.96
CA ILE A 119 25.09 -0.91 -9.75
C ILE A 119 25.25 -2.17 -10.59
N SER A 120 24.25 -3.05 -10.58
CA SER A 120 24.24 -4.28 -11.37
C SER A 120 24.27 -4.02 -12.88
N ALA A 121 23.55 -3.00 -13.37
CA ALA A 121 23.60 -2.62 -14.78
C ALA A 121 24.93 -1.96 -15.18
N TRP A 122 25.51 -1.14 -14.31
CA TRP A 122 26.81 -0.50 -14.54
C TRP A 122 27.92 -1.54 -14.63
N PHE A 123 27.97 -2.47 -13.68
CA PHE A 123 28.97 -3.54 -13.64
C PHE A 123 28.40 -4.86 -14.17
N LYS A 124 27.73 -4.81 -15.33
CA LYS A 124 27.10 -5.98 -15.97
C LYS A 124 28.09 -7.15 -16.11
N HIS A 125 27.65 -8.36 -15.78
CA HIS A 125 28.47 -9.58 -15.80
C HIS A 125 29.65 -9.60 -14.82
N SER A 126 29.68 -8.69 -13.83
CA SER A 126 30.65 -8.72 -12.74
C SER A 126 30.10 -9.42 -11.50
N PHE A 127 30.98 -9.66 -10.52
CA PHE A 127 30.59 -10.12 -9.19
C PHE A 127 29.49 -9.24 -8.55
N PHE A 128 29.54 -7.91 -8.72
CA PHE A 128 28.52 -7.02 -8.15
C PHE A 128 27.13 -7.23 -8.78
N ASP A 129 27.07 -7.54 -10.08
CA ASP A 129 25.82 -7.89 -10.77
C ASP A 129 25.24 -9.19 -10.21
N TYR A 130 26.04 -10.25 -10.16
CA TYR A 130 25.61 -11.55 -9.65
C TYR A 130 25.17 -11.49 -8.18
N VAL A 131 25.93 -10.81 -7.31
CA VAL A 131 25.58 -10.67 -5.89
C VAL A 131 24.29 -9.88 -5.71
N ALA A 132 24.15 -8.73 -6.37
CA ALA A 132 22.95 -7.91 -6.26
C ALA A 132 21.70 -8.68 -6.73
N MET A 133 21.80 -9.40 -7.85
CA MET A 133 20.68 -10.20 -8.38
C MET A 133 20.38 -11.44 -7.53
N PHE A 134 21.41 -12.07 -6.96
CA PHE A 134 21.25 -13.20 -6.05
C PHE A 134 20.55 -12.79 -4.74
N ILE A 135 20.96 -11.67 -4.14
CA ILE A 135 20.29 -11.12 -2.94
C ILE A 135 18.84 -10.76 -3.26
N ALA A 136 18.59 -10.11 -4.41
CA ALA A 136 17.23 -9.81 -4.86
C ALA A 136 16.38 -11.08 -5.05
N LEU A 137 16.98 -12.16 -5.57
CA LEU A 137 16.28 -13.45 -5.73
C LEU A 137 15.90 -14.02 -4.36
N ILE A 138 16.84 -14.09 -3.42
CA ILE A 138 16.59 -14.55 -2.05
C ILE A 138 15.45 -13.75 -1.40
N GLY A 139 15.47 -12.42 -1.55
CA GLY A 139 14.45 -11.54 -0.98
C GLY A 139 13.03 -11.82 -1.48
N VAL A 140 12.86 -12.28 -2.73
CA VAL A 140 11.55 -12.68 -3.28
C VAL A 140 11.19 -14.12 -2.91
N SER A 141 12.18 -14.98 -2.73
CA SER A 141 11.97 -16.40 -2.42
C SER A 141 11.62 -16.66 -0.96
N MET A 142 12.02 -15.78 -0.04
CA MET A 142 11.68 -15.94 1.38
C MET A 142 10.26 -15.44 1.67
N PRO A 143 9.40 -16.24 2.32
CA PRO A 143 8.10 -15.76 2.74
C PRO A 143 8.23 -14.59 3.72
N ILE A 144 7.45 -13.54 3.52
CA ILE A 144 7.46 -12.34 4.38
C ILE A 144 7.28 -12.71 5.85
N PHE A 145 6.40 -13.67 6.14
CA PHE A 145 6.14 -14.07 7.51
C PHE A 145 7.36 -14.69 8.19
N TRP A 146 8.09 -15.51 7.46
CA TRP A 146 9.27 -16.18 7.97
C TRP A 146 10.36 -15.15 8.23
N LEU A 147 10.57 -14.23 7.28
CA LEU A 147 11.53 -13.14 7.43
C LEU A 147 11.18 -12.24 8.62
N GLY A 148 9.90 -11.90 8.79
CA GLY A 148 9.43 -11.13 9.95
C GLY A 148 9.71 -11.83 11.28
N LEU A 149 9.36 -13.12 11.40
CA LEU A 149 9.60 -13.92 12.61
C LEU A 149 11.09 -14.11 12.91
N MET A 150 11.91 -14.36 11.90
CA MET A 150 13.37 -14.47 12.07
C MET A 150 13.99 -13.12 12.43
N GLY A 151 13.47 -12.03 11.87
CA GLY A 151 13.86 -10.67 12.23
C GLY A 151 13.56 -10.35 13.68
N GLN A 152 12.36 -10.70 14.17
CA GLN A 152 11.99 -10.57 15.58
C GLN A 152 12.90 -11.42 16.47
N TRP A 153 13.14 -12.68 16.11
CA TRP A 153 14.02 -13.56 16.88
C TRP A 153 15.44 -12.99 16.99
N LEU A 154 16.05 -12.60 15.86
CA LEU A 154 17.42 -12.10 15.85
C LEU A 154 17.56 -10.71 16.50
N PHE A 155 16.79 -9.73 16.03
CA PHE A 155 17.01 -8.34 16.42
C PHE A 155 16.31 -7.94 17.71
N SER A 156 15.21 -8.61 18.06
CA SER A 156 14.45 -8.29 19.26
C SER A 156 14.75 -9.24 20.43
N ILE A 157 14.84 -10.55 20.18
CA ILE A 157 15.04 -11.54 21.25
C ILE A 157 16.53 -11.74 21.55
N GLU A 158 17.33 -12.07 20.53
CA GLU A 158 18.76 -12.38 20.73
C GLU A 158 19.58 -11.11 21.00
N LEU A 159 19.41 -10.09 20.16
CA LEU A 159 20.19 -8.85 20.27
C LEU A 159 19.56 -7.79 21.20
N GLY A 160 18.25 -7.84 21.44
CA GLY A 160 17.55 -6.87 22.31
C GLY A 160 17.57 -5.43 21.82
N ILE A 161 17.81 -5.18 20.52
CA ILE A 161 18.00 -3.83 19.98
C ILE A 161 16.72 -3.20 19.41
N LEU A 162 15.78 -4.02 18.95
CA LEU A 162 14.53 -3.58 18.32
C LEU A 162 13.31 -4.16 19.05
N PRO A 163 12.17 -3.46 19.06
CA PRO A 163 10.94 -3.97 19.64
C PRO A 163 10.43 -5.19 18.84
N THR A 164 9.67 -6.05 19.51
CA THR A 164 9.06 -7.24 18.90
C THR A 164 7.76 -6.91 18.19
N THR A 165 6.89 -6.11 18.81
CA THR A 165 5.51 -5.90 18.36
C THR A 165 5.02 -4.49 18.62
N GLY A 166 3.94 -4.12 17.93
CA GLY A 166 3.26 -2.84 18.09
C GLY A 166 3.87 -1.73 17.26
N ARG A 167 3.32 -0.53 17.45
CA ARG A 167 3.69 0.70 16.75
C ARG A 167 4.35 1.74 17.66
N GLU A 168 4.30 1.51 18.96
CA GLU A 168 4.77 2.42 20.00
C GLU A 168 4.97 1.66 21.32
N ASN A 169 5.71 2.27 22.23
CA ASN A 169 5.80 1.81 23.60
C ASN A 169 4.48 2.00 24.36
N VAL A 170 3.88 0.87 24.78
CA VAL A 170 2.61 0.84 25.55
C VAL A 170 2.67 1.66 26.87
N ARG A 171 3.86 1.85 27.44
CA ARG A 171 4.04 2.64 28.68
C ARG A 171 4.17 4.14 28.44
N ASN A 172 4.38 4.57 27.19
CA ASN A 172 4.52 5.96 26.79
C ASN A 172 3.83 6.17 25.43
N PRO A 173 2.49 6.05 25.38
CA PRO A 173 1.74 6.10 24.13
C PRO A 173 1.83 7.46 23.46
N VAL A 174 1.71 7.48 22.12
CA VAL A 174 1.73 8.70 21.31
C VAL A 174 0.32 9.30 21.26
N ASP A 175 0.21 10.57 21.66
CA ASP A 175 -1.01 11.34 21.47
C ASP A 175 -1.18 11.66 19.97
N SER A 176 -2.08 10.95 19.28
CA SER A 176 -2.24 11.06 17.84
C SER A 176 -2.99 12.34 17.42
N ILE A 177 -2.42 13.11 16.48
CA ILE A 177 -3.06 14.28 15.84
C ILE A 177 -3.43 13.91 14.40
N THR A 178 -2.46 13.41 13.64
CA THR A 178 -2.61 12.98 12.25
C THR A 178 -2.77 11.46 12.10
N TYR A 179 -2.54 10.71 13.17
CA TYR A 179 -2.45 9.24 13.20
C TYR A 179 -1.23 8.67 12.48
N ILE A 180 -0.28 9.53 12.08
CA ILE A 180 1.07 9.15 11.62
C ILE A 180 2.02 9.40 12.78
N HIS A 181 2.40 8.36 13.53
CA HIS A 181 3.13 8.53 14.79
C HIS A 181 4.48 9.21 14.59
N THR A 182 5.20 8.90 13.50
CA THR A 182 6.46 9.57 13.17
C THR A 182 6.31 11.07 12.91
N LEU A 183 5.17 11.50 12.34
CA LEU A 183 4.89 12.91 12.12
C LEU A 183 4.40 13.58 13.40
N ASP A 184 3.49 12.94 14.13
CA ASP A 184 2.88 13.48 15.35
C ASP A 184 3.94 13.73 16.44
N THR A 185 4.87 12.78 16.62
CA THR A 185 5.97 12.92 17.58
C THR A 185 6.93 14.05 17.22
N LEU A 186 7.22 14.27 15.93
CA LEU A 186 8.00 15.41 15.47
C LEU A 186 7.28 16.74 15.67
N LEU A 187 5.98 16.81 15.35
CA LEU A 187 5.16 18.01 15.53
C LEU A 187 5.06 18.42 17.01
N GLN A 188 5.08 17.44 17.92
CA GLN A 188 5.05 17.66 19.36
C GLN A 188 6.44 17.89 19.98
N GLY A 189 7.52 17.78 19.18
CA GLY A 189 8.89 17.92 19.67
C GLY A 189 9.36 16.77 20.57
N ARG A 190 8.65 15.64 20.58
CA ARG A 190 8.98 14.45 21.39
C ARG A 190 9.94 13.53 20.63
N PHE A 191 11.22 13.89 20.62
CA PHE A 191 12.26 13.12 19.93
C PHE A 191 12.48 11.72 20.52
N ASP A 192 12.20 11.54 21.80
CA ASP A 192 12.20 10.24 22.49
C ASP A 192 11.17 9.28 21.87
N GLN A 193 9.92 9.72 21.72
CA GLN A 193 8.85 8.94 21.10
C GLN A 193 9.05 8.78 19.59
N PHE A 194 9.65 9.77 18.92
CA PHE A 194 10.00 9.66 17.50
C PHE A 194 10.98 8.51 17.25
N ILE A 195 12.06 8.45 18.02
CA ILE A 195 13.05 7.37 17.91
C ILE A 195 12.40 6.02 18.22
N ASP A 196 11.54 5.95 19.24
CA ASP A 196 10.80 4.73 19.57
C ASP A 196 9.88 4.28 18.42
N SER A 197 9.12 5.21 17.82
CA SER A 197 8.25 4.93 16.68
C SER A 197 9.05 4.43 15.46
N ILE A 198 10.22 5.03 15.19
CA ILE A 198 11.12 4.57 14.13
C ILE A 198 11.63 3.15 14.41
N LYS A 199 11.99 2.83 15.67
CA LYS A 199 12.42 1.47 16.03
C LYS A 199 11.33 0.44 15.77
N HIS A 200 10.07 0.76 16.08
CA HIS A 200 8.92 -0.10 15.78
C HIS A 200 8.68 -0.27 14.27
N LEU A 201 9.09 0.70 13.45
CA LEU A 201 8.95 0.64 11.99
C LEU A 201 10.04 -0.19 11.28
N ILE A 202 11.24 -0.32 11.85
CA ILE A 202 12.39 -0.92 11.14
C ILE A 202 12.10 -2.36 10.69
N LEU A 203 11.72 -3.26 11.60
CA LEU A 203 11.49 -4.67 11.22
C LEU A 203 10.27 -4.85 10.29
N PRO A 204 9.10 -4.26 10.56
CA PRO A 204 7.96 -4.37 9.66
C PRO A 204 8.25 -3.80 8.26
N SER A 205 8.86 -2.62 8.18
CA SER A 205 9.12 -1.96 6.89
C SER A 205 10.19 -2.70 6.09
N THR A 206 11.25 -3.21 6.72
CA THR A 206 12.27 -4.03 6.04
C THR A 206 11.71 -5.34 5.53
N ALA A 207 10.89 -6.03 6.32
CA ALA A 207 10.23 -7.25 5.88
C ALA A 207 9.33 -6.99 4.67
N LEU A 208 8.50 -5.96 4.75
CA LEU A 208 7.57 -5.57 3.68
C LEU A 208 8.29 -5.05 2.42
N ALA A 209 9.46 -4.42 2.58
CA ALA A 209 10.25 -3.84 1.48
C ALA A 209 10.97 -4.89 0.61
N THR A 210 11.16 -6.12 1.09
CA THR A 210 12.02 -7.12 0.42
C THR A 210 11.56 -7.46 -1.00
N ILE A 211 10.28 -7.80 -1.18
CA ILE A 211 9.69 -8.11 -2.48
C ILE A 211 9.75 -6.90 -3.44
N PRO A 212 9.24 -5.70 -3.06
CA PRO A 212 9.30 -4.56 -3.97
C PRO A 212 10.73 -4.12 -4.26
N ALA A 213 11.67 -4.20 -3.31
CA ALA A 213 13.08 -3.87 -3.54
C ALA A 213 13.68 -4.72 -4.66
N ALA A 214 13.43 -6.03 -4.62
CA ALA A 214 13.94 -6.96 -5.61
C ALA A 214 13.29 -6.77 -6.99
N ILE A 215 11.98 -6.52 -7.04
CA ILE A 215 11.29 -6.24 -8.30
C ILE A 215 11.80 -4.92 -8.91
N ILE A 216 11.92 -3.87 -8.10
CA ILE A 216 12.46 -2.57 -8.52
C ILE A 216 13.91 -2.73 -9.00
N ALA A 217 14.74 -3.52 -8.31
CA ALA A 217 16.13 -3.78 -8.73
C ALA A 217 16.21 -4.44 -10.11
N ARG A 218 15.41 -5.48 -10.36
CA ARG A 218 15.38 -6.18 -11.65
C ARG A 218 14.95 -5.27 -12.79
N ILE A 219 13.89 -4.48 -12.58
CA ILE A 219 13.37 -3.57 -13.59
C ILE A 219 14.34 -2.43 -13.84
N THR A 220 14.89 -1.84 -12.77
CA THR A 220 15.92 -0.81 -12.87
C THR A 220 17.12 -1.32 -13.65
N ARG A 221 17.60 -2.54 -13.36
CA ARG A 221 18.70 -3.15 -14.10
C ARG A 221 18.36 -3.30 -15.59
N ALA A 222 17.19 -3.86 -15.91
CA ALA A 222 16.78 -4.07 -17.29
C ALA A 222 16.69 -2.75 -18.08
N SER A 223 16.01 -1.74 -17.52
CA SER A 223 15.86 -0.43 -18.14
C SER A 223 17.19 0.32 -18.25
N MET A 224 18.05 0.25 -17.23
CA MET A 224 19.39 0.85 -17.29
C MET A 224 20.26 0.19 -18.35
N LEU A 225 20.23 -1.14 -18.47
CA LEU A 225 20.96 -1.84 -19.53
C LEU A 225 20.51 -1.38 -20.91
N GLU A 226 19.21 -1.31 -21.17
CA GLU A 226 18.69 -0.82 -22.46
C GLU A 226 19.18 0.60 -22.76
N VAL A 227 19.03 1.52 -21.80
CA VAL A 227 19.42 2.93 -21.99
C VAL A 227 20.93 3.09 -22.18
N LEU A 228 21.77 2.33 -21.46
CA LEU A 228 23.22 2.45 -21.57
C LEU A 228 23.81 2.00 -22.92
N HIS A 229 23.04 1.26 -23.74
CA HIS A 229 23.44 0.86 -25.11
C HIS A 229 23.00 1.87 -26.20
N SER A 230 22.23 2.89 -25.82
CA SER A 230 21.75 3.92 -26.76
C SER A 230 22.86 4.82 -27.32
N ASP A 231 22.62 5.40 -28.48
CA ASP A 231 23.62 6.22 -29.18
C ASP A 231 23.95 7.52 -28.44
N PHE A 232 22.98 8.14 -27.77
CA PHE A 232 23.24 9.37 -27.00
C PHE A 232 24.20 9.14 -25.83
N ILE A 233 24.20 7.95 -25.23
CA ILE A 233 25.16 7.56 -24.20
C ILE A 233 26.56 7.39 -24.81
N ARG A 234 26.68 6.80 -26.01
CA ARG A 234 27.96 6.72 -26.72
C ARG A 234 28.51 8.11 -27.04
N THR A 235 27.65 9.03 -27.49
CA THR A 235 28.04 10.43 -27.70
C THR A 235 28.50 11.11 -26.41
N ALA A 236 27.81 10.90 -25.29
CA ALA A 236 28.22 11.45 -23.99
C ALA A 236 29.59 10.90 -23.55
N LYS A 237 29.86 9.61 -23.76
CA LYS A 237 31.18 9.01 -23.53
C LYS A 237 32.26 9.62 -24.41
N ALA A 238 32.00 9.80 -25.70
CA ALA A 238 32.95 10.41 -26.64
C ALA A 238 33.27 11.88 -26.30
N LYS A 239 32.33 12.60 -25.68
CA LYS A 239 32.54 13.95 -25.15
C LYS A 239 33.32 14.00 -23.82
N GLY A 240 33.74 12.86 -23.28
CA GLY A 240 34.53 12.78 -22.04
C GLY A 240 33.71 12.96 -20.75
N VAL A 241 32.38 12.82 -20.79
CA VAL A 241 31.55 12.92 -19.58
C VAL A 241 31.91 11.78 -18.61
N ARG A 242 32.11 12.09 -17.33
CA ARG A 242 32.44 11.10 -16.29
C ARG A 242 31.32 10.05 -16.16
N SER A 243 31.70 8.78 -16.03
CA SER A 243 30.76 7.63 -15.96
C SER A 243 29.63 7.79 -14.95
N PHE A 244 29.89 8.38 -13.78
CA PHE A 244 28.86 8.63 -12.76
C PHE A 244 27.71 9.50 -13.28
N PHE A 245 28.01 10.61 -13.98
CA PHE A 245 26.99 11.49 -14.57
C PHE A 245 26.30 10.82 -15.76
N ILE A 246 27.03 10.06 -16.58
CA ILE A 246 26.42 9.25 -17.65
C ILE A 246 25.35 8.32 -17.08
N ILE A 247 25.59 7.73 -15.91
CA ILE A 247 24.68 6.74 -15.31
C ILE A 247 23.53 7.43 -14.58
N TYR A 248 23.81 8.28 -13.59
CA TYR A 248 22.76 8.84 -12.73
C TYR A 248 21.99 10.00 -13.37
N GLN A 249 22.62 10.78 -14.25
CA GLN A 249 21.98 11.94 -14.85
C GLN A 249 21.42 11.64 -16.25
N HIS A 250 22.18 10.95 -17.09
CA HIS A 250 21.75 10.64 -18.46
C HIS A 250 21.03 9.28 -18.56
N GLY A 251 21.53 8.25 -17.89
CA GLY A 251 20.94 6.91 -17.92
C GLY A 251 19.63 6.85 -17.14
N LEU A 252 19.71 7.06 -15.82
CA LEU A 252 18.59 6.90 -14.90
C LEU A 252 17.39 7.77 -15.28
N LYS A 253 17.61 9.01 -15.71
CA LYS A 253 16.53 9.91 -16.15
C LYS A 253 15.70 9.29 -17.29
N ASN A 254 16.33 8.60 -18.23
CA ASN A 254 15.65 7.97 -19.36
C ASN A 254 15.12 6.56 -19.01
N ALA A 255 15.70 5.90 -18.01
CA ALA A 255 15.21 4.64 -17.47
C ALA A 255 14.08 4.82 -16.42
N LEU A 256 13.75 6.07 -16.04
CA LEU A 256 12.86 6.34 -14.93
C LEU A 256 11.40 5.96 -15.20
N ILE A 257 10.97 5.96 -16.47
CA ILE A 257 9.56 5.73 -16.82
C ILE A 257 9.09 4.33 -16.38
N PRO A 258 9.73 3.22 -16.80
CA PRO A 258 9.32 1.88 -16.33
C PRO A 258 9.53 1.68 -14.83
N ILE A 259 10.58 2.27 -14.27
CA ILE A 259 10.89 2.19 -12.83
C ILE A 259 9.74 2.81 -12.02
N LEU A 260 9.28 3.98 -12.42
CA LEU A 260 8.19 4.69 -11.75
C LEU A 260 6.85 3.92 -11.88
N THR A 261 6.57 3.26 -13.02
CA THR A 261 5.42 2.35 -13.16
C THR A 261 5.42 1.28 -12.10
N ILE A 262 6.56 0.63 -11.94
CA ILE A 262 6.69 -0.48 -11.03
C ILE A 262 6.63 0.00 -9.58
N ILE A 263 7.23 1.15 -9.25
CA ILE A 263 7.07 1.77 -7.92
C ILE A 263 5.59 2.01 -7.61
N GLY A 264 4.83 2.58 -8.55
CA GLY A 264 3.39 2.81 -8.40
C GLY A 264 2.61 1.51 -8.13
N LEU A 265 2.82 0.52 -9.01
CA LEU A 265 2.17 -0.78 -8.92
C LEU A 265 2.50 -1.49 -7.60
N GLN A 266 3.77 -1.49 -7.19
CA GLN A 266 4.21 -2.10 -5.94
C GLN A 266 3.62 -1.39 -4.72
N THR A 267 3.58 -0.06 -4.72
CA THR A 267 2.97 0.70 -3.61
C THR A 267 1.51 0.30 -3.41
N GLY A 268 0.75 0.20 -4.50
CA GLY A 268 -0.63 -0.24 -4.43
C GLY A 268 -0.78 -1.69 -3.95
N LEU A 269 0.07 -2.60 -4.43
CA LEU A 269 0.06 -4.01 -3.99
C LEU A 269 0.39 -4.15 -2.49
N LEU A 270 1.25 -3.29 -1.94
CA LEU A 270 1.57 -3.31 -0.51
C LEU A 270 0.36 -2.99 0.37
N LEU A 271 -0.57 -2.14 -0.07
CA LEU A 271 -1.78 -1.84 0.71
C LEU A 271 -2.66 -3.08 0.92
N GLY A 272 -2.68 -4.01 -0.04
CA GLY A 272 -3.35 -5.31 0.10
C GLY A 272 -2.47 -6.40 0.72
N GLY A 273 -1.16 -6.37 0.46
CA GLY A 273 -0.18 -7.36 0.93
C GLY A 273 0.34 -7.15 2.35
N ALA A 274 0.09 -5.99 2.96
CA ALA A 274 0.57 -5.66 4.29
C ALA A 274 -0.06 -6.52 5.40
N ILE A 275 -1.21 -7.16 5.16
CA ILE A 275 -1.98 -7.92 6.17
C ILE A 275 -1.08 -8.89 6.96
N LEU A 276 -0.24 -9.68 6.28
CA LEU A 276 0.63 -10.64 6.96
C LEU A 276 1.67 -9.95 7.85
N THR A 277 2.28 -8.88 7.35
CA THR A 277 3.24 -8.08 8.12
C THR A 277 2.55 -7.44 9.32
N GLU A 278 1.35 -6.89 9.12
CA GLU A 278 0.57 -6.26 10.17
C GLU A 278 0.19 -7.24 11.28
N THR A 279 -0.19 -8.46 10.92
CA THR A 279 -0.51 -9.51 11.90
C THR A 279 0.72 -9.93 12.71
N ILE A 280 1.87 -10.15 12.06
CA ILE A 280 3.08 -10.67 12.71
C ILE A 280 3.72 -9.66 13.66
N PHE A 281 3.74 -8.41 13.24
CA PHE A 281 4.28 -7.33 14.06
C PHE A 281 3.21 -6.70 14.97
N ALA A 282 1.99 -7.23 14.98
CA ALA A 282 0.84 -6.63 15.65
C ALA A 282 0.64 -5.14 15.31
N TRP A 283 0.99 -4.75 14.07
CA TRP A 283 0.79 -3.40 13.57
C TRP A 283 -0.72 -3.13 13.46
N PRO A 284 -1.22 -1.99 13.97
CA PRO A 284 -2.64 -1.67 13.93
C PRO A 284 -3.01 -1.12 12.54
N GLY A 285 -2.88 -1.92 11.48
CA GLY A 285 -3.18 -1.52 10.11
C GLY A 285 -4.56 -1.92 9.60
N ILE A 286 -4.95 -1.34 8.47
CA ILE A 286 -6.25 -1.58 7.80
C ILE A 286 -6.40 -3.02 7.34
N GLY A 287 -5.29 -3.67 6.97
CA GLY A 287 -5.30 -5.05 6.54
C GLY A 287 -5.72 -5.99 7.67
N ARG A 288 -5.13 -5.80 8.85
CA ARG A 288 -5.55 -6.50 10.08
C ARG A 288 -6.98 -6.18 10.49
N TYR A 289 -7.40 -4.91 10.39
CA TYR A 289 -8.79 -4.51 10.69
C TYR A 289 -9.81 -5.23 9.79
N ILE A 290 -9.53 -5.33 8.49
CA ILE A 290 -10.36 -6.09 7.54
C ILE A 290 -10.31 -7.59 7.85
N TYR A 291 -9.14 -8.14 8.19
CA TYR A 291 -9.00 -9.55 8.57
C TYR A 291 -9.87 -9.89 9.79
N ASP A 292 -9.84 -9.07 10.83
CA ASP A 292 -10.67 -9.26 12.03
C ASP A 292 -12.17 -9.16 11.67
N ALA A 293 -12.55 -8.23 10.80
CA ALA A 293 -13.93 -8.11 10.31
C ALA A 293 -14.41 -9.36 9.56
N ILE A 294 -13.54 -10.04 8.81
CA ILE A 294 -13.84 -11.34 8.17
C ILE A 294 -14.16 -12.39 9.24
N SER A 295 -13.35 -12.48 10.30
CA SER A 295 -13.58 -13.42 11.39
C SER A 295 -14.91 -13.18 12.11
N TYR A 296 -15.29 -11.92 12.32
CA TYR A 296 -16.54 -11.54 12.97
C TYR A 296 -17.74 -11.40 12.01
N ARG A 297 -17.55 -11.65 10.71
CA ARG A 297 -18.58 -11.47 9.67
C ARG A 297 -19.19 -10.06 9.63
N ASP A 298 -18.36 -9.04 9.90
CA ASP A 298 -18.76 -7.64 9.81
C ASP A 298 -18.68 -7.17 8.35
N TYR A 299 -19.70 -7.54 7.56
CA TYR A 299 -19.71 -7.30 6.11
C TYR A 299 -19.57 -5.83 5.69
N PRO A 300 -20.22 -4.85 6.35
CA PRO A 300 -20.01 -3.43 6.04
C PRO A 300 -18.55 -3.00 6.17
N VAL A 301 -17.85 -3.44 7.23
CA VAL A 301 -16.43 -3.12 7.42
C VAL A 301 -15.58 -3.73 6.30
N ILE A 302 -15.83 -4.99 5.93
CA ILE A 302 -15.13 -5.66 4.82
C ILE A 302 -15.37 -4.91 3.51
N GLN A 303 -16.62 -4.53 3.22
CA GLN A 303 -17.01 -3.79 2.02
C GLN A 303 -16.22 -2.50 1.89
N THR A 304 -16.32 -1.69 2.93
CA THR A 304 -15.73 -0.36 2.98
C THR A 304 -14.21 -0.44 2.98
N GLY A 305 -13.62 -1.38 3.73
CA GLY A 305 -12.18 -1.58 3.77
C GLY A 305 -11.60 -1.93 2.40
N ILE A 306 -12.21 -2.88 1.68
CA ILE A 306 -11.78 -3.23 0.31
C ILE A 306 -11.94 -2.05 -0.63
N LEU A 307 -13.07 -1.32 -0.56
CA LEU A 307 -13.30 -0.15 -1.38
C LEU A 307 -12.25 0.94 -1.14
N VAL A 308 -11.92 1.23 0.12
CA VAL A 308 -10.93 2.26 0.49
C VAL A 308 -9.54 1.87 0.00
N VAL A 309 -9.11 0.62 0.21
CA VAL A 309 -7.81 0.14 -0.29
C VAL A 309 -7.73 0.28 -1.81
N ALA A 310 -8.79 -0.14 -2.51
CA ALA A 310 -8.80 -0.10 -3.96
C ALA A 310 -8.94 1.34 -4.51
N LEU A 311 -9.63 2.25 -3.80
CA LEU A 311 -9.62 3.68 -4.10
C LEU A 311 -8.21 4.26 -3.98
N ILE A 312 -7.49 3.96 -2.90
CA ILE A 312 -6.11 4.44 -2.70
C ILE A 312 -5.19 3.87 -3.79
N PHE A 313 -5.36 2.60 -4.16
CA PHE A 313 -4.63 1.99 -5.29
C PHE A 313 -4.84 2.78 -6.60
N VAL A 314 -6.08 3.14 -6.91
CA VAL A 314 -6.42 3.95 -8.08
C VAL A 314 -5.79 5.35 -7.98
N LEU A 315 -5.82 5.98 -6.81
CA LEU A 315 -5.19 7.29 -6.58
C LEU A 315 -3.66 7.23 -6.75
N ILE A 316 -3.00 6.17 -6.27
CA ILE A 316 -1.56 5.96 -6.48
C ILE A 316 -1.24 5.87 -7.98
N ASN A 317 -2.00 5.09 -8.75
CA ASN A 317 -1.80 4.99 -10.19
C ASN A 317 -2.02 6.33 -10.90
N PHE A 318 -3.03 7.09 -10.46
CA PHE A 318 -3.26 8.43 -10.98
C PHE A 318 -2.09 9.39 -10.68
N ILE A 319 -1.52 9.33 -9.48
CA ILE A 319 -0.31 10.09 -9.12
C ILE A 319 0.86 9.69 -10.02
N VAL A 320 1.06 8.40 -10.26
CA VAL A 320 2.11 7.86 -11.12
C VAL A 320 1.96 8.34 -12.57
N ASP A 321 0.73 8.33 -13.09
CA ASP A 321 0.40 8.86 -14.41
C ASP A 321 0.73 10.37 -14.51
N ILE A 322 0.45 11.15 -13.46
CA ILE A 322 0.83 12.57 -13.41
C ILE A 322 2.36 12.73 -13.40
N LEU A 323 3.06 11.92 -12.60
CA LEU A 323 4.52 11.97 -12.52
C LEU A 323 5.18 11.65 -13.87
N TYR A 324 4.59 10.78 -14.71
CA TYR A 324 5.08 10.59 -16.08
C TYR A 324 5.06 11.86 -16.91
N ALA A 325 3.98 12.63 -16.85
CA ALA A 325 3.87 13.87 -17.61
C ALA A 325 4.87 14.93 -17.13
N VAL A 326 5.30 14.87 -15.86
CA VAL A 326 6.34 15.75 -15.30
C VAL A 326 7.75 15.29 -15.73
N ILE A 327 8.00 13.98 -15.77
CA ILE A 327 9.31 13.40 -16.07
C ILE A 327 9.61 13.41 -17.57
N ASP A 328 8.63 13.10 -18.41
CA ASP A 328 8.78 13.09 -19.87
C ASP A 328 8.03 14.26 -20.54
N PRO A 329 8.73 15.37 -20.86
CA PRO A 329 8.13 16.52 -21.52
C PRO A 329 7.77 16.26 -23.00
N ARG A 330 8.05 15.05 -23.54
CA ARG A 330 7.58 14.61 -24.87
C ARG A 330 6.14 14.13 -24.84
N ILE A 331 5.58 13.86 -23.65
CA ILE A 331 4.14 13.63 -23.46
C ILE A 331 3.45 14.99 -23.60
N LYS A 332 3.30 15.46 -24.85
CA LYS A 332 2.52 16.64 -25.23
C LYS A 332 1.29 16.16 -26.00
N TYR A 333 0.12 16.45 -25.46
CA TYR A 333 -1.16 16.42 -26.16
C TYR A 333 -1.77 17.82 -26.06
#